data_AF-A0A9Q5ZYT5-F1
#
_entry.id   AF-A0A9Q5ZYT5-F1
#
_cell.length_a   1.000
_cell.length_b   1.000
_cell.length_c   1.000
_cell.angle_alpha   90.00
_cell.angle_beta   90.00
_cell.angle_gamma   90.00
#
_symmetry.space_group_name_H-M   'P 1'
#
loop_
_entity.id
_entity.type
_entity.pdbx_description
1 polymer ?
#
loop_
_entity_poly.entity_id
_entity_poly.type
_entity_poly.pdbx_seq_one_letter_code
_entity_poly.pdbx_strand_id
1 'polypeptide(L)' 'LPASILDALPPEQKIRIPMMPDSRSMNLSNAVSVVVYEAWRQLGYPGAVLRS' A
#
# COMPACT_ATOMS: atom_id res chain seq x y z
N LEU A 1 6.78 -11.00 -5.18
CA LEU A 1 6.42 -11.04 -6.61
C LEU A 1 7.57 -11.66 -7.39
N PRO A 2 7.33 -12.38 -8.49
CA PRO A 2 8.39 -12.84 -9.38
C PRO A 2 9.28 -11.68 -9.87
N ALA A 3 10.58 -11.93 -10.03
CA ALA A 3 11.54 -10.91 -10.45
C ALA A 3 11.15 -10.26 -11.80
N SER A 4 10.69 -11.07 -12.77
CA SER A 4 10.24 -10.60 -14.08
C SER A 4 9.16 -9.51 -14.02
N ILE A 5 8.29 -9.52 -13.01
CA ILE A 5 7.28 -8.49 -12.80
C ILE A 5 7.89 -7.23 -12.19
N LEU A 6 8.80 -7.38 -11.22
CA LEU A 6 9.45 -6.25 -10.53
C LEU A 6 10.47 -5.52 -11.42
N ASP A 7 11.14 -6.24 -12.31
CA ASP A 7 12.15 -5.71 -13.24
C ASP A 7 11.52 -4.91 -14.38
N ALA A 8 10.26 -5.20 -14.71
CA ALA A 8 9.48 -4.43 -15.67
C ALA A 8 9.02 -3.06 -15.14
N LEU A 9 9.16 -2.80 -13.84
CA LEU A 9 8.70 -1.56 -13.19
C LEU A 9 9.88 -0.65 -12.81
N PRO A 10 9.77 0.66 -13.06
CA PRO A 10 10.71 1.65 -12.52
C PRO A 10 10.82 1.58 -10.98
N PRO A 11 11.99 1.90 -10.40
CA PRO A 11 12.19 1.90 -8.94
C PRO A 11 11.15 2.70 -8.16
N GLU A 12 10.73 3.85 -8.68
CA GLU A 12 9.75 4.75 -8.06
C GLU A 12 8.33 4.15 -7.96
N GLN A 13 8.02 3.13 -8.76
CA GLN A 13 6.75 2.41 -8.71
C GLN A 13 6.79 1.19 -7.77
N LYS A 14 7.95 0.89 -7.19
CA LYS A 14 8.14 -0.20 -6.23
C LYS A 14 8.11 0.34 -4.80
N ILE A 15 6.91 0.37 -4.23
CA ILE A 15 6.67 0.88 -2.87
C ILE A 15 6.84 -0.20 -1.80
N ARG A 16 7.06 0.23 -0.55
CA ARG A 16 7.10 -0.63 0.64
C ARG A 16 6.31 0.00 1.78
N ILE A 17 5.70 -0.84 2.62
CA ILE A 17 5.15 -0.41 3.91
C ILE A 17 6.31 -0.38 4.92
N PRO A 18 6.54 0.74 5.63
CA PRO A 18 7.53 0.80 6.70
C PRO A 18 7.22 -0.24 7.79
N MET A 19 8.24 -1.02 8.19
CA MET A 19 8.15 -2.02 9.26
C MET A 19 9.41 -1.94 10.12
N MET A 20 9.31 -2.37 11.38
CA MET A 20 10.48 -2.45 12.27
C MET A 20 11.45 -3.52 11.77
N PRO A 21 12.77 -3.38 12.07
CA PRO A 21 13.73 -4.46 11.85
C PRO A 21 13.22 -5.78 12.45
N ASP A 22 13.51 -6.90 11.78
CA ASP A 22 13.14 -8.26 12.21
C ASP A 22 11.62 -8.53 12.35
N SER A 23 10.77 -7.62 11.86
CA SER A 23 9.33 -7.86 11.81
C SER A 23 8.98 -9.02 10.88
N ARG A 24 8.01 -9.84 11.28
CA ARG A 24 7.40 -10.83 10.40
C ARG A 24 6.61 -10.14 9.28
N SER A 25 6.44 -10.84 8.16
CA SER A 25 5.60 -10.38 7.07
C SER A 25 4.19 -10.06 7.54
N MET A 26 3.66 -8.94 7.06
CA MET A 26 2.27 -8.56 7.30
C MET A 26 1.33 -9.51 6.54
N ASN A 27 0.13 -9.73 7.08
CA ASN A 27 -0.94 -10.38 6.33
C ASN A 27 -1.25 -9.57 5.06
N LEU A 28 -1.52 -10.27 3.95
CA LEU A 28 -1.79 -9.64 2.66
C LEU A 28 -2.99 -8.68 2.70
N SER A 29 -4.10 -9.03 3.35
CA SER A 29 -5.27 -8.15 3.42
C SER A 29 -4.99 -6.87 4.22
N ASN A 30 -4.18 -6.98 5.29
CA ASN A 30 -3.75 -5.82 6.06
C ASN A 30 -2.84 -4.91 5.22
N ALA A 31 -1.89 -5.49 4.46
CA ALA A 31 -1.00 -4.72 3.59
C ALA A 31 -1.79 -3.97 2.50
N VAL A 32 -2.74 -4.65 1.85
CA VAL A 32 -3.63 -4.01 0.86
C VAL A 32 -4.48 -2.92 1.52
N SER A 33 -5.04 -3.17 2.69
CA SER A 33 -5.87 -2.18 3.41
C SER A 33 -5.10 -0.90 3.72
N VAL A 34 -3.87 -1.02 4.23
CA VAL A 34 -3.02 0.15 4.50
C VAL A 34 -2.77 0.97 3.23
N VAL A 35 -2.42 0.32 2.12
CA VAL A 35 -2.13 1.01 0.85
C VAL A 35 -3.39 1.69 0.29
N VAL A 36 -4.53 0.99 0.29
CA VAL A 36 -5.80 1.53 -0.23
C VAL A 36 -6.24 2.74 0.58
N TYR A 37 -6.25 2.64 1.91
CA TYR A 37 -6.70 3.75 2.75
C TYR A 37 -5.75 4.94 2.72
N GLU A 38 -4.44 4.74 2.60
CA GLU A 38 -3.49 5.84 2.44
C GLU A 38 -3.68 6.57 1.10
N ALA A 39 -3.83 5.83 0.00
CA ALA A 39 -4.15 6.42 -1.30
C ALA A 39 -5.49 7.16 -1.27
N TRP A 40 -6.53 6.54 -0.68
CA TRP A 40 -7.86 7.15 -0.57
C TRP A 40 -7.83 8.42 0.30
N ARG A 41 -7.04 8.42 1.38
CA ARG A 41 -6.80 9.60 2.23
C ARG A 41 -6.13 10.72 1.46
N GLN A 42 -5.08 10.44 0.70
CA GLN A 42 -4.39 11.46 -0.13
C GLN A 42 -5.33 12.10 -1.15
N LEU A 43 -6.30 11.34 -1.66
CA LEU A 43 -7.34 11.83 -2.56
C LEU A 43 -8.51 12.53 -1.85
N GLY A 44 -8.49 12.61 -0.51
CA GLY A 44 -9.54 13.26 0.27
C GLY A 44 -10.79 12.41 0.51
N TYR A 45 -10.66 11.08 0.52
CA TYR A 45 -11.75 10.12 0.71
C TYR A 45 -12.99 10.34 -0.18
N PRO A 46 -12.83 10.49 -1.51
CA PRO A 46 -13.96 10.68 -2.41
C PRO A 46 -14.97 9.53 -2.30
N GLY A 47 -16.26 9.88 -2.23
CA GLY A 47 -17.36 8.91 -2.08
C GLY A 47 -17.56 8.35 -0.67
N ALA A 48 -16.75 8.77 0.32
CA ALA A 48 -17.01 8.43 1.71
C ALA A 48 -18.27 9.12 2.23
N VAL A 49 -18.99 8.45 3.12
CA VAL A 49 -20.13 9.04 3.83
C VAL A 49 -19.59 10.02 4.87
N LEU A 50 -19.75 11.32 4.61
CA LEU A 50 -19.54 12.35 5.62
C LEU A 50 -20.77 12.40 6.53
N ARG A 51 -20.56 12.31 7.84
CA ARG A 51 -21.60 12.65 8.80
C ARG A 51 -21.53 14.15 9.05
N SER A 52 -22.63 14.84 8.76
CA SER A 52 -22.90 16.23 9.12
C SER A 52 -23.20 16.38 10.60
#